data_AF-W2SY67-F1
#
_entry.id   AF-W2SY67-F1
#
_cell.length_a   1.000
_cell.length_b   1.000
_cell.length_c   1.000
_cell.angle_alpha   90.00
_cell.angle_beta   90.00
_cell.angle_gamma   90.00
#
_symmetry.space_group_name_H-M   'P 1'
#
loop_
_entity.id
_entity.type
_entity.pdbx_description
1 polymer ?
#
loop_
_entity_poly.entity_id
_entity_poly.type
_entity_poly.pdbx_seq_one_letter_code
_entity_poly.pdbx_strand_id
1 'polypeptide(L)'
;KATAILESILEGLCSIYLLESPTRRANADKNLEDALAIRHWSATVDKKTWQPQWHVPSQEDIDKAAELFRDFVLPQLQALSTPQDMDKKEMMHHILLIRNAVLGASASLPFFDGPNYGLEESPSLEAIEHPVARPTNAPILTLNGRNVRDIVLESMKSLLDYLFEHCEDDVKSIQQVVVLLNTLASCRGLNSELFVTSVLSYRTTKAILSDQIAGNRGNIEMLSEEYTLLMHKVLL
;
A
#
# COMPACT_ATOMS: atom_id res chain seq x y z
N LYS A 1 4.75 17.46 -4.45
CA LYS A 1 3.84 17.20 -5.60
C LYS A 1 4.35 16.04 -6.44
N ALA A 2 5.56 16.09 -7.01
CA ALA A 2 6.14 14.97 -7.74
C ALA A 2 6.32 13.69 -6.89
N THR A 3 6.76 13.82 -5.64
CA THR A 3 6.93 12.67 -4.72
C THR A 3 5.62 11.96 -4.37
N ALA A 4 4.48 12.67 -4.39
CA ALA A 4 3.16 12.08 -4.17
C ALA A 4 2.66 11.33 -5.41
N ILE A 5 3.07 11.74 -6.61
CA ILE A 5 2.74 11.04 -7.85
C ILE A 5 3.44 9.68 -7.88
N LEU A 6 4.72 9.64 -7.51
CA LEU A 6 5.47 8.38 -7.44
C LEU A 6 4.84 7.40 -6.45
N GLU A 7 4.43 7.89 -5.28
CA GLU A 7 3.69 7.11 -4.28
C GLU A 7 2.41 6.50 -4.88
N SER A 8 1.55 7.32 -5.51
CA SER A 8 0.29 6.84 -6.09
C SER A 8 0.49 5.85 -7.26
N ILE A 9 1.52 6.05 -8.08
CA ILE A 9 1.85 5.11 -9.18
C ILE A 9 2.29 3.76 -8.59
N LEU A 10 3.19 3.79 -7.60
CA LEU A 10 3.66 2.57 -6.95
C LEU A 10 2.53 1.87 -6.19
N GLU A 11 1.65 2.62 -5.53
CA GLU A 11 0.45 2.06 -4.88
C GLU A 11 -0.46 1.37 -5.89
N GLY A 12 -0.70 1.97 -7.06
CA GLY A 12 -1.48 1.38 -8.13
C GLY A 12 -0.88 0.11 -8.72
N LEU A 13 0.45 -0.02 -8.73
CA LEU A 13 1.16 -1.22 -9.21
C LEU A 13 1.28 -2.32 -8.14
N CYS A 14 1.38 -1.94 -6.86
CA CYS A 14 1.80 -2.85 -5.79
C CYS A 14 0.67 -3.28 -4.87
N SER A 15 -0.46 -2.58 -4.83
CA SER A 15 -1.56 -2.86 -3.89
C SER A 15 -2.62 -3.78 -4.50
N ILE A 16 -3.36 -4.50 -3.65
CA ILE A 16 -4.54 -5.26 -4.06
C ILE A 16 -5.77 -4.38 -3.83
N TYR A 17 -6.57 -4.19 -4.87
CA TYR A 17 -7.78 -3.36 -4.80
C TYR A 17 -8.87 -3.86 -5.77
N LEU A 18 -10.09 -3.40 -5.57
CA LEU A 18 -11.22 -3.74 -6.43
C LEU A 18 -11.17 -2.95 -7.73
N LEU A 19 -11.30 -3.66 -8.85
CA LEU A 19 -11.51 -3.03 -10.15
C LEU A 19 -12.96 -2.61 -10.29
N GLU A 20 -13.18 -1.57 -11.10
CA GLU A 20 -14.53 -1.14 -11.42
C GLU A 20 -15.33 -2.29 -12.06
N SER A 21 -16.57 -2.45 -11.62
CA SER A 21 -17.47 -3.51 -12.07
C SER A 21 -17.55 -3.56 -13.61
N PRO A 22 -17.14 -4.67 -14.25
CA PRO A 22 -17.14 -4.80 -15.71
C PRO A 22 -18.53 -4.68 -16.31
N THR A 23 -19.55 -5.14 -15.57
CA THR A 23 -20.95 -5.01 -15.98
C THR A 23 -21.39 -3.56 -15.96
N ARG A 24 -20.93 -2.75 -15.00
CA ARG A 24 -21.21 -1.30 -14.97
C ARG A 24 -20.60 -0.59 -16.17
N ARG A 25 -19.32 -0.86 -16.47
CA ARG A 25 -18.63 -0.28 -17.64
C ARG A 25 -19.23 -0.77 -18.96
N ALA A 26 -19.41 -2.08 -19.13
CA ALA A 26 -20.00 -2.67 -20.33
C ALA A 26 -21.46 -2.25 -20.56
N ASN A 27 -22.21 -1.88 -19.51
CA ASN A 27 -23.55 -1.33 -19.68
C ASN A 27 -23.53 0.17 -19.97
N ALA A 28 -22.51 0.91 -19.53
CA ALA A 28 -22.33 2.32 -19.88
C ALA A 28 -21.94 2.50 -21.36
N ASP A 29 -21.21 1.54 -21.92
CA ASP A 29 -20.74 1.58 -23.32
C ASP A 29 -21.78 1.10 -24.35
N LYS A 30 -22.94 0.58 -23.90
CA LYS A 30 -24.02 0.11 -24.79
C LYS A 30 -24.90 1.26 -25.27
N ASN A 31 -25.45 1.13 -26.47
CA ASN A 31 -26.47 2.04 -26.97
C ASN A 31 -27.76 1.94 -26.14
N LEU A 32 -28.51 3.05 -26.07
CA LEU A 32 -29.76 3.13 -25.30
C LEU A 32 -30.82 2.09 -25.71
N GLU A 33 -30.77 1.63 -26.96
CA GLU A 33 -31.67 0.61 -27.49
C GLU A 33 -31.34 -0.80 -26.94
N ASP A 34 -30.07 -1.06 -26.63
CA ASP A 34 -29.57 -2.37 -26.16
C ASP A 34 -29.59 -2.47 -24.62
N ALA A 35 -29.38 -1.35 -23.91
CA ALA A 35 -29.39 -1.31 -22.45
C ALA A 35 -29.84 0.05 -21.91
N LEU A 36 -30.80 0.03 -20.99
CA LEU A 36 -31.25 1.22 -20.27
C LEU A 36 -30.62 1.25 -18.88
N ALA A 37 -29.66 2.15 -18.68
CA ALA A 37 -28.93 2.30 -17.42
C ALA A 37 -29.86 2.49 -16.20
N ILE A 38 -31.01 3.16 -16.39
CA ILE A 38 -32.02 3.39 -15.35
C ILE A 38 -32.57 2.10 -14.73
N ARG A 39 -32.55 0.97 -15.46
CA ARG A 39 -33.01 -0.33 -14.96
C ARG A 39 -32.06 -0.96 -13.94
N HIS A 40 -30.84 -0.43 -13.84
CA HIS A 40 -29.80 -0.90 -12.94
C HIS A 40 -29.54 0.09 -11.80
N TRP A 41 -30.32 1.18 -11.70
CA TRP A 41 -30.23 2.12 -10.60
C TRP A 41 -30.59 1.44 -9.29
N SER A 42 -29.74 1.58 -8.28
CA SER A 42 -29.90 0.95 -6.96
C SER A 42 -30.07 -0.57 -7.02
N ALA A 43 -29.61 -1.23 -8.10
CA ALA A 43 -29.64 -2.69 -8.18
C ALA A 43 -28.90 -3.29 -6.99
N THR A 44 -29.58 -4.18 -6.28
CA THR A 44 -29.01 -4.89 -5.14
C THR A 44 -28.10 -6.01 -5.62
N VAL A 45 -27.17 -6.39 -4.76
CA VAL A 45 -26.19 -7.44 -5.06
C VAL A 45 -26.53 -8.70 -4.28
N ASP A 46 -26.66 -9.82 -5.00
CA ASP A 46 -26.70 -11.13 -4.39
C ASP A 46 -25.26 -11.57 -4.04
N LYS A 47 -24.97 -11.56 -2.73
CA LYS A 47 -23.65 -11.93 -2.19
C LYS A 47 -23.19 -13.34 -2.56
N LYS A 48 -24.10 -14.24 -2.96
CA LYS A 48 -23.74 -15.61 -3.37
C LYS A 48 -23.22 -15.69 -4.80
N THR A 49 -23.66 -14.79 -5.66
CA THR A 49 -23.35 -14.80 -7.10
C THR A 49 -22.46 -13.64 -7.53
N TRP A 50 -22.26 -12.66 -6.64
CA TRP A 50 -21.40 -11.52 -6.87
C TRP A 50 -19.92 -11.92 -6.95
N GLN A 51 -19.29 -11.57 -8.07
CA GLN A 51 -17.90 -11.86 -8.37
C GLN A 51 -17.17 -10.54 -8.63
N PRO A 52 -16.67 -9.88 -7.58
CA PRO A 52 -15.85 -8.69 -7.77
C PRO A 52 -14.57 -9.02 -8.53
N GLN A 53 -14.17 -8.13 -9.42
CA GLN A 53 -12.84 -8.20 -10.03
C GLN A 53 -11.83 -7.49 -9.16
N TRP A 54 -10.68 -8.11 -8.99
CA TRP A 54 -9.58 -7.56 -8.22
C TRP A 54 -8.41 -7.26 -9.13
N HIS A 55 -7.76 -6.14 -8.88
CA HIS A 55 -6.38 -5.97 -9.28
C HIS A 55 -5.53 -6.71 -8.25
N VAL A 56 -4.76 -7.68 -8.73
CA VAL A 56 -3.71 -8.36 -7.97
C VAL A 56 -2.43 -8.10 -8.74
N PRO A 57 -1.37 -7.55 -8.10
CA PRO A 57 -0.12 -7.25 -8.78
C PRO A 57 0.42 -8.45 -9.55
N SER A 58 0.63 -8.26 -10.84
CA SER A 58 1.23 -9.23 -11.75
C SER A 58 2.75 -9.08 -11.79
N GLN A 59 3.44 -9.99 -12.49
CA GLN A 59 4.89 -9.85 -12.67
C GLN A 59 5.23 -8.57 -13.44
N GLU A 60 4.41 -8.18 -14.42
CA GLU A 60 4.59 -6.95 -15.18
C GLU A 60 4.49 -5.71 -14.28
N ASP A 61 3.51 -5.68 -13.37
CA ASP A 61 3.34 -4.57 -12.42
C ASP A 61 4.56 -4.43 -11.49
N ILE A 62 5.07 -5.56 -10.99
CA ILE A 62 6.24 -5.60 -10.13
C ILE A 62 7.53 -5.25 -10.87
N ASP A 63 7.68 -5.70 -12.12
CA ASP A 63 8.84 -5.36 -12.96
C ASP A 63 8.87 -3.84 -13.24
N LYS A 64 7.70 -3.24 -13.46
CA LYS A 64 7.55 -1.78 -13.60
C LYS A 64 7.80 -1.04 -12.31
N ALA A 65 7.32 -1.53 -11.17
CA ALA A 65 7.67 -0.96 -9.87
C ALA A 65 9.19 -1.04 -9.63
N ALA A 66 9.84 -2.15 -9.98
CA ALA A 66 11.29 -2.30 -9.85
C ALA A 66 12.07 -1.34 -10.77
N GLU A 67 11.57 -1.09 -11.99
CA GLU A 67 12.09 -0.07 -12.91
C GLU A 67 12.04 1.32 -12.28
N LEU A 68 10.88 1.71 -11.73
CA LEU A 68 10.72 2.99 -11.04
C LEU A 68 11.66 3.13 -9.83
N PHE A 69 11.87 2.06 -9.06
CA PHE A 69 12.83 2.09 -7.96
C PHE A 69 14.27 2.25 -8.45
N ARG A 70 14.65 1.57 -9.55
CA ARG A 70 15.98 1.73 -10.15
C ARG A 70 16.21 3.15 -10.66
N ASP A 71 15.21 3.75 -11.28
CA ASP A 71 15.36 5.05 -11.93
C ASP A 71 15.25 6.21 -10.93
N PHE A 72 14.37 6.09 -9.93
CA PHE A 72 14.05 7.21 -9.04
C PHE A 72 14.54 7.05 -7.61
N VAL A 73 14.66 5.83 -7.08
CA VAL A 73 14.97 5.59 -5.66
C VAL A 73 16.44 5.26 -5.44
N LEU A 74 17.02 4.35 -6.24
CA LEU A 74 18.43 3.98 -6.13
C LEU A 74 19.39 5.18 -6.23
N PRO A 75 19.19 6.17 -7.14
CA PRO A 75 20.07 7.33 -7.19
C PRO A 75 20.02 8.17 -5.91
N GLN A 76 18.87 8.23 -5.24
CA GLN A 76 18.73 8.97 -3.97
C GLN A 76 19.44 8.25 -2.83
N LEU A 77 19.32 6.91 -2.77
CA LEU A 77 20.05 6.10 -1.80
C LEU A 77 21.57 6.23 -1.99
N GLN A 78 22.03 6.28 -3.24
CA GLN A 78 23.43 6.52 -3.57
C GLN A 78 23.87 7.93 -3.14
N ALA A 79 23.08 8.97 -3.43
CA ALA A 79 23.39 10.33 -3.00
C ALA A 79 23.53 10.44 -1.47
N LEU A 80 22.62 9.80 -0.73
CA LEU A 80 22.65 9.78 0.74
C LEU A 80 23.79 8.95 1.34
N SER A 81 24.51 8.15 0.54
CA SER A 81 25.71 7.45 1.01
C SER A 81 26.94 8.37 1.13
N THR A 82 26.89 9.55 0.50
CA THR A 82 27.94 10.58 0.56
C THR A 82 27.33 11.97 0.84
N PRO A 83 26.80 12.20 2.06
CA PRO A 83 26.03 13.40 2.39
C PRO A 83 26.87 14.66 2.70
N GLN A 84 28.20 14.61 2.58
CA GLN A 84 29.12 15.63 3.13
C GLN A 84 28.90 17.04 2.56
N ASP A 85 28.53 17.15 1.29
CA ASP A 85 28.31 18.43 0.60
C ASP A 85 26.82 18.77 0.40
N MET A 86 25.93 17.96 1.00
CA MET A 86 24.50 18.04 0.78
C MET A 86 23.86 19.04 1.75
N ASP A 87 23.05 19.95 1.23
CA ASP A 87 22.30 20.86 2.10
C ASP A 87 21.10 20.15 2.77
N LYS A 88 20.62 20.70 3.89
CA LYS A 88 19.51 20.10 4.67
C LYS A 88 18.22 19.92 3.85
N LYS A 89 17.94 20.79 2.87
CA LYS A 89 16.74 20.69 2.03
C LYS A 89 16.88 19.61 0.98
N GLU A 90 18.07 19.50 0.38
CA GLU A 90 18.42 18.45 -0.56
C GLU A 90 18.33 17.08 0.11
N MET A 91 18.95 16.92 1.28
CA MET A 91 18.87 15.70 2.08
C MET A 91 17.43 15.31 2.41
N MET A 92 16.64 16.28 2.90
CA MET A 92 15.21 16.10 3.15
C MET A 92 14.47 15.64 1.89
N HIS A 93 14.79 16.19 0.73
CA HIS A 93 14.16 15.82 -0.53
C HIS A 93 14.43 14.35 -0.89
N HIS A 94 15.69 13.91 -0.79
CA HIS A 94 16.07 12.51 -1.01
C HIS A 94 15.32 11.57 -0.06
N ILE A 95 15.31 11.87 1.24
CA ILE A 95 14.61 11.06 2.25
C ILE A 95 13.12 10.97 1.96
N LEU A 96 12.46 12.10 1.64
CA LEU A 96 11.02 12.12 1.34
C LEU A 96 10.66 11.36 0.07
N LEU A 97 11.50 11.40 -0.97
CA LEU A 97 11.30 10.63 -2.19
C LEU A 97 11.35 9.13 -1.89
N ILE A 98 12.40 8.68 -1.20
CA ILE A 98 12.54 7.27 -0.79
C ILE A 98 11.36 6.84 0.07
N ARG A 99 10.99 7.65 1.06
CA ARG A 99 9.88 7.37 1.96
C ARG A 99 8.56 7.17 1.22
N ASN A 100 8.24 8.07 0.30
CA ASN A 100 7.02 8.00 -0.48
C ASN A 100 7.00 6.79 -1.43
N ALA A 101 8.15 6.46 -2.03
CA ALA A 101 8.25 5.27 -2.87
C ALA A 101 8.06 3.98 -2.06
N VAL A 102 8.69 3.89 -0.90
CA VAL A 102 8.54 2.76 0.04
C VAL A 102 7.09 2.63 0.50
N LEU A 103 6.43 3.75 0.82
CA LEU A 103 5.03 3.75 1.24
C LEU A 103 4.11 3.23 0.13
N GLY A 104 4.24 3.74 -1.10
CA GLY A 104 3.43 3.29 -2.24
C GLY A 104 3.65 1.81 -2.57
N ALA A 105 4.88 1.32 -2.49
CA ALA A 105 5.18 -0.09 -2.79
C ALA A 105 4.95 -1.06 -1.62
N SER A 106 4.58 -0.56 -0.43
CA SER A 106 4.64 -1.30 0.84
C SER A 106 3.85 -2.62 0.86
N ALA A 107 2.77 -2.73 0.08
CA ALA A 107 1.97 -3.94 -0.09
C ALA A 107 2.73 -5.09 -0.78
N SER A 108 3.71 -4.76 -1.62
CA SER A 108 4.47 -5.73 -2.42
C SER A 108 5.90 -5.97 -1.90
N LEU A 109 6.35 -5.22 -0.89
CA LEU A 109 7.67 -5.40 -0.29
C LEU A 109 7.71 -6.68 0.59
N PRO A 110 8.73 -7.54 0.43
CA PRO A 110 8.92 -8.73 1.27
C PRO A 110 9.36 -8.34 2.69
N PHE A 111 9.04 -9.18 3.69
CA PHE A 111 9.50 -9.00 5.07
C PHE A 111 11.03 -8.90 5.12
N PHE A 112 11.59 -8.26 6.15
CA PHE A 112 13.05 -8.19 6.31
C PHE A 112 13.67 -9.59 6.31
N ASP A 113 14.83 -9.73 5.66
CA ASP A 113 15.62 -10.94 5.78
C ASP A 113 16.43 -10.91 7.08
N GLY A 114 16.57 -12.05 7.74
CA GLY A 114 17.41 -12.13 8.94
C GLY A 114 17.16 -13.38 9.78
N PRO A 115 18.09 -13.67 10.71
CA PRO A 115 17.88 -14.74 11.66
C PRO A 115 16.68 -14.40 12.55
N ASN A 116 15.84 -15.40 12.82
CA ASN A 116 14.83 -15.29 13.85
C ASN A 116 15.57 -15.26 15.20
N TYR A 117 15.54 -14.12 15.88
CA TYR A 117 16.13 -14.00 17.21
C TYR A 117 15.29 -14.63 18.31
N GLY A 118 14.08 -15.09 17.97
CA GLY A 118 13.29 -16.02 18.75
C GLY A 118 12.81 -15.49 20.11
N LEU A 119 11.56 -15.75 20.40
CA LEU A 119 11.12 -16.02 21.77
C LEU A 119 10.51 -17.42 21.79
N GLU A 120 11.16 -18.38 21.11
CA GLU A 120 10.64 -19.71 20.78
C GLU A 120 10.25 -20.53 22.03
N GLU A 121 10.87 -20.21 23.17
CA GLU A 121 10.56 -20.81 24.48
C GLU A 121 9.46 -20.07 25.25
N SER A 122 8.90 -18.98 24.71
CA SER A 122 7.85 -18.22 25.38
C SER A 122 6.53 -19.00 25.31
N PRO A 123 5.99 -19.44 26.46
CA PRO A 123 4.71 -20.14 26.49
C PRO A 123 3.52 -19.25 26.10
N SER A 124 3.76 -17.95 25.89
CA SER A 124 2.77 -16.93 25.56
C SER A 124 2.74 -16.55 24.08
N LEU A 125 3.69 -17.05 23.28
CA LEU A 125 3.82 -16.70 21.86
C LEU A 125 3.56 -17.94 21.01
N GLU A 126 2.28 -18.16 20.68
CA GLU A 126 1.96 -19.05 19.57
C GLU A 126 2.54 -18.46 18.28
N ALA A 127 3.08 -19.32 17.42
CA ALA A 127 3.53 -18.92 16.10
C ALA A 127 2.30 -18.50 15.28
N ILE A 128 2.06 -17.19 15.19
CA ILE A 128 1.00 -16.62 14.36
C ILE A 128 1.55 -16.49 12.94
N GLU A 129 0.97 -17.21 11.98
CA GLU A 129 1.19 -16.90 10.57
C GLU A 129 0.77 -15.46 10.32
N HIS A 130 1.68 -14.64 9.76
CA HIS A 130 1.38 -13.25 9.47
C HIS A 130 0.13 -13.18 8.57
N PRO A 131 -0.96 -12.54 9.01
CA PRO A 131 -2.28 -12.68 8.38
C PRO A 131 -2.42 -11.89 7.08
N VAL A 132 -1.31 -11.50 6.43
CA VAL A 132 -1.32 -10.66 5.22
C VAL A 132 -2.08 -11.41 4.13
N ALA A 133 -3.29 -10.94 3.82
CA ALA A 133 -4.18 -11.54 2.82
C ALA A 133 -3.68 -11.25 1.41
N ARG A 134 -2.57 -11.88 1.03
CA ARG A 134 -1.96 -11.81 -0.28
C ARG A 134 -1.92 -13.22 -0.89
N PRO A 135 -2.28 -13.39 -2.18
CA PRO A 135 -2.13 -14.69 -2.83
C PRO A 135 -0.70 -15.20 -2.74
N THR A 136 -0.50 -16.47 -2.40
CA THR A 136 0.83 -17.08 -2.21
C THR A 136 1.75 -16.94 -3.42
N ASN A 137 1.16 -16.87 -4.62
CA ASN A 137 1.89 -16.74 -5.89
C ASN A 137 2.07 -15.29 -6.36
N ALA A 138 1.64 -14.29 -5.56
CA ALA A 138 1.78 -12.90 -5.94
C ALA A 138 3.27 -12.49 -5.91
N PRO A 139 3.81 -11.91 -7.00
CA PRO A 139 5.22 -11.57 -7.09
C PRO A 139 5.62 -10.49 -6.09
N ILE A 140 6.79 -10.64 -5.48
CA ILE A 140 7.33 -9.67 -4.52
C ILE A 140 8.27 -8.69 -5.21
N LEU A 141 8.27 -7.44 -4.74
CA LEU A 141 9.19 -6.44 -5.25
C LEU A 141 10.60 -6.68 -4.68
N THR A 142 11.55 -6.99 -5.57
CA THR A 142 12.97 -7.10 -5.25
C THR A 142 13.78 -6.23 -6.21
N LEU A 143 14.98 -5.81 -5.78
CA LEU A 143 15.91 -5.07 -6.61
C LEU A 143 17.16 -5.90 -6.81
N ASN A 144 17.37 -6.38 -8.05
CA ASN A 144 18.47 -7.28 -8.41
C ASN A 144 18.53 -8.53 -7.50
N GLY A 145 17.38 -9.09 -7.15
CA GLY A 145 17.25 -10.24 -6.27
C GLY A 145 17.46 -9.94 -4.78
N ARG A 146 17.71 -8.68 -4.41
CA ARG A 146 17.81 -8.25 -3.01
C ARG A 146 16.49 -7.67 -2.52
N ASN A 147 16.23 -7.89 -1.24
CA ASN A 147 15.10 -7.34 -0.53
C ASN A 147 15.18 -5.80 -0.46
N VAL A 148 14.14 -5.12 -0.94
CA VAL A 148 14.10 -3.65 -0.94
C VAL A 148 14.10 -3.08 0.47
N ARG A 149 13.44 -3.75 1.44
CA ARG A 149 13.43 -3.28 2.82
C ARG A 149 14.83 -3.25 3.41
N ASP A 150 15.64 -4.27 3.15
CA ASP A 150 17.01 -4.36 3.64
C ASP A 150 17.92 -3.31 2.99
N ILE A 151 17.83 -3.13 1.66
CA ILE A 151 18.59 -2.09 0.95
C ILE A 151 18.33 -0.71 1.54
N VAL A 152 17.05 -0.37 1.77
CA VAL A 152 16.69 0.94 2.33
C VAL A 152 17.12 1.03 3.79
N LEU A 153 16.95 -0.02 4.60
CA LEU A 153 17.37 -0.05 5.99
C LEU A 153 18.89 0.19 6.15
N GLU A 154 19.71 -0.49 5.36
CA GLU A 154 21.17 -0.33 5.35
C GLU A 154 21.56 1.13 5.06
N SER A 155 20.97 1.72 4.01
CA SER A 155 21.22 3.12 3.64
C SER A 155 20.77 4.10 4.72
N MET A 156 19.58 3.90 5.31
CA MET A 156 19.05 4.77 6.35
C MET A 156 19.84 4.67 7.67
N LYS A 157 20.37 3.49 8.01
CA LYS A 157 21.27 3.32 9.15
C LYS A 157 22.55 4.14 8.97
N SER A 158 23.21 3.99 7.82
CA SER A 158 24.42 4.75 7.51
C SER A 158 24.17 6.27 7.52
N LEU A 159 23.01 6.72 7.05
CA LEU A 159 22.64 8.13 7.09
C LEU A 159 22.39 8.62 8.53
N LEU A 160 21.76 7.81 9.38
CA LEU A 160 21.56 8.16 10.79
C LEU A 160 22.89 8.31 11.53
N ASP A 161 23.84 7.40 11.30
CA ASP A 161 25.17 7.50 11.90
C ASP A 161 25.85 8.83 11.51
N TYR A 162 25.79 9.20 10.22
CA TYR A 162 26.28 10.50 9.76
C TYR A 162 25.55 11.69 10.39
N LEU A 163 24.21 11.64 10.44
CA LEU A 163 23.39 12.71 11.01
C LEU A 163 23.70 12.92 12.49
N PHE A 164 23.89 11.84 13.25
CA PHE A 164 24.27 11.94 14.67
C PHE A 164 25.71 12.40 14.86
N GLU A 165 26.64 12.12 13.95
CA GLU A 165 28.03 12.57 14.12
C GLU A 165 28.25 14.03 13.67
N HIS A 166 27.57 14.45 12.60
CA HIS A 166 27.90 15.71 11.91
C HIS A 166 26.78 16.75 11.89
N CYS A 167 25.52 16.35 12.11
CA CYS A 167 24.34 17.18 11.88
C CYS A 167 23.24 16.94 12.92
N GLU A 168 23.60 16.80 14.20
CA GLU A 168 22.66 16.49 15.30
C GLU A 168 21.48 17.49 15.39
N ASP A 169 21.69 18.73 14.92
CA ASP A 169 20.69 19.79 14.92
C ASP A 169 19.67 19.66 13.76
N ASP A 170 19.90 18.79 12.77
CA ASP A 170 18.93 18.47 11.71
C ASP A 170 17.88 17.45 12.17
N VAL A 171 17.14 17.86 13.21
CA VAL A 171 16.07 17.06 13.82
C VAL A 171 14.99 16.67 12.81
N LYS A 172 14.77 17.47 11.75
CA LYS A 172 13.75 17.18 10.74
C LYS A 172 14.17 15.99 9.89
N SER A 173 15.40 15.97 9.39
CA SER A 173 15.91 14.84 8.59
C SER A 173 15.91 13.57 9.42
N ILE A 174 16.41 13.63 10.66
CA ILE A 174 16.36 12.51 11.62
C ILE A 174 14.92 12.01 11.80
N GLN A 175 13.96 12.90 12.04
CA GLN A 175 12.56 12.52 12.21
C GLN A 175 12.00 11.81 10.96
N GLN A 176 12.34 12.27 9.75
CA GLN A 176 11.88 11.59 8.53
C GLN A 176 12.52 10.22 8.33
N VAL A 177 13.79 10.05 8.69
CA VAL A 177 14.42 8.72 8.66
C VAL A 177 13.73 7.78 9.66
N VAL A 178 13.42 8.25 10.87
CA VAL A 178 12.68 7.46 11.87
C VAL A 178 11.29 7.05 11.34
N VAL A 179 10.56 7.96 10.69
CA VAL A 179 9.27 7.64 10.07
C VAL A 179 9.43 6.59 8.97
N LEU A 180 10.48 6.69 8.15
CA LEU A 180 10.77 5.71 7.11
C LEU A 180 11.10 4.34 7.70
N LEU A 181 11.94 4.27 8.74
CA LEU A 181 12.25 3.02 9.45
C LEU A 181 10.98 2.37 10.03
N ASN A 182 10.12 3.17 10.67
CA ASN A 182 8.83 2.69 11.15
C ASN A 182 7.94 2.17 10.01
N THR A 183 7.95 2.85 8.86
CA THR A 183 7.19 2.42 7.67
C THR A 183 7.69 1.08 7.13
N LEU A 184 9.01 0.88 7.06
CA LEU A 184 9.60 -0.40 6.65
C LEU A 184 9.16 -1.55 7.59
N ALA A 185 9.20 -1.31 8.90
CA ALA A 185 8.83 -2.30 9.90
C ALA A 185 7.33 -2.62 9.90
N SER A 186 6.47 -1.60 9.88
CA SER A 186 5.04 -1.76 10.20
C SER A 186 4.10 -1.75 9.00
N CYS A 187 4.45 -1.11 7.88
CA CYS A 187 3.49 -0.88 6.80
C CYS A 187 3.49 -2.02 5.77
N ARG A 188 2.30 -2.50 5.43
CA ARG A 188 2.03 -3.61 4.48
C ARG A 188 0.97 -3.25 3.45
N GLY A 189 1.01 -2.02 2.93
CA GLY A 189 0.00 -1.49 2.00
C GLY A 189 -1.06 -0.63 2.68
N LEU A 190 -1.05 -0.56 4.00
CA LEU A 190 -1.98 0.24 4.77
C LEU A 190 -1.30 0.83 6.00
N ASN A 191 -1.64 2.07 6.34
CA ASN A 191 -1.28 2.68 7.61
C ASN A 191 -2.53 2.86 8.49
N SER A 192 -2.33 3.06 9.79
CA SER A 192 -3.43 3.13 10.76
C SER A 192 -4.42 4.27 10.47
N GLU A 193 -3.93 5.43 10.01
CA GLU A 193 -4.75 6.59 9.68
C GLU A 193 -5.67 6.33 8.47
N LEU A 194 -5.12 5.74 7.40
CA LEU A 194 -5.86 5.35 6.20
C LEU A 194 -6.88 4.24 6.50
N PHE A 195 -6.55 3.32 7.41
CA PHE A 195 -7.50 2.31 7.87
C PHE A 195 -8.68 2.95 8.62
N VAL A 196 -8.42 3.81 9.60
CA VAL A 196 -9.46 4.53 10.35
C VAL A 196 -10.35 5.34 9.40
N THR A 197 -9.73 6.03 8.45
CA THR A 197 -10.45 6.80 7.43
C THR A 197 -11.35 5.89 6.58
N SER A 198 -10.86 4.72 6.16
CA SER A 198 -11.65 3.74 5.40
C SER A 198 -12.83 3.21 6.21
N VAL A 199 -12.65 2.92 7.51
CA VAL A 199 -13.73 2.49 8.41
C VAL A 199 -14.79 3.57 8.57
N LEU A 200 -14.38 4.83 8.77
CA LEU A 200 -15.30 5.96 8.93
C LEU A 200 -16.07 6.22 7.63
N SER A 201 -15.39 6.19 6.48
CA SER A 201 -16.00 6.32 5.17
C SER A 201 -17.10 5.28 4.98
N TYR A 202 -16.79 3.99 5.18
CA TYR A 202 -17.77 2.92 5.06
C TYR A 202 -18.96 3.08 6.02
N ARG A 203 -18.73 3.46 7.27
CA ARG A 203 -19.81 3.67 8.25
C ARG A 203 -20.77 4.77 7.78
N THR A 204 -20.23 5.87 7.25
CA THR A 204 -21.02 6.98 6.71
C THR A 204 -21.79 6.55 5.48
N THR A 205 -21.14 5.94 4.49
CA THR A 205 -21.78 5.46 3.25
C THR A 205 -22.89 4.46 3.59
N LYS A 206 -22.63 3.52 4.50
CA LYS A 206 -23.62 2.55 4.98
C LYS A 206 -24.82 3.23 5.62
N ALA A 207 -24.61 4.21 6.51
CA ALA A 207 -25.71 4.91 7.16
C ALA A 207 -26.62 5.64 6.17
N ILE A 208 -26.06 6.17 5.09
CA ILE A 208 -26.80 6.91 4.06
C ILE A 208 -27.52 5.97 3.09
N LEU A 209 -26.88 4.88 2.67
CA LEU A 209 -27.32 4.06 1.53
C LEU A 209 -27.95 2.71 1.93
N SER A 210 -27.93 2.31 3.20
CA SER A 210 -28.50 1.04 3.61
C SER A 210 -30.03 1.07 3.65
N ASP A 211 -30.65 0.06 3.05
CA ASP A 211 -32.07 -0.24 3.27
C ASP A 211 -32.24 -0.88 4.67
N GLN A 212 -32.83 -0.12 5.61
CA GLN A 212 -33.05 -0.57 6.99
C GLN A 212 -34.12 -1.67 7.08
N ILE A 213 -35.02 -1.77 6.11
CA ILE A 213 -36.13 -2.72 6.10
C ILE A 213 -35.66 -4.04 5.51
N ALA A 214 -35.01 -4.00 4.34
CA ALA A 214 -34.44 -5.19 3.71
C ALA A 214 -33.14 -5.66 4.40
N GLY A 215 -32.52 -4.79 5.21
CA GLY A 215 -31.26 -5.04 5.88
C GLY A 215 -30.15 -5.42 4.90
N ASN A 216 -29.36 -6.42 5.25
CA ASN A 216 -28.21 -6.87 4.44
C ASN A 216 -28.57 -7.43 3.05
N ARG A 217 -29.86 -7.71 2.76
CA ARG A 217 -30.33 -8.17 1.45
C ARG A 217 -30.59 -7.03 0.48
N GLY A 218 -30.69 -5.80 0.99
CA GLY A 218 -30.86 -4.58 0.20
C GLY A 218 -29.54 -3.87 -0.15
N ASN A 219 -28.38 -4.49 0.11
CA ASN A 219 -27.09 -3.85 -0.16
C ASN A 219 -26.89 -3.68 -1.67
N ILE A 220 -26.67 -2.43 -2.08
CA ILE A 220 -26.21 -2.08 -3.42
C ILE A 220 -24.74 -2.46 -3.62
N GLU A 221 -24.31 -2.50 -4.88
CA GLU A 221 -22.95 -2.93 -5.27
C GLU A 221 -21.87 -2.11 -4.58
N MET A 222 -21.98 -0.78 -4.57
CA MET A 222 -21.03 0.13 -3.92
C MET A 222 -20.79 -0.21 -2.44
N LEU A 223 -21.85 -0.51 -1.67
CA LEU A 223 -21.71 -0.89 -0.26
C LEU A 223 -21.02 -2.25 -0.09
N SER A 224 -21.26 -3.17 -1.02
CA SER A 224 -20.62 -4.48 -1.05
C SER A 224 -19.14 -4.37 -1.43
N GLU A 225 -18.80 -3.53 -2.40
CA GLU A 225 -17.42 -3.19 -2.79
C GLU A 225 -16.65 -2.58 -1.61
N GLU A 226 -17.16 -1.49 -1.01
CA GLU A 226 -16.51 -0.84 0.13
C GLU A 226 -16.32 -1.79 1.32
N TYR A 227 -17.33 -2.57 1.66
CA TYR A 227 -17.23 -3.54 2.76
C TYR A 227 -16.18 -4.60 2.47
N THR A 228 -16.14 -5.12 1.24
CA THR A 228 -15.21 -6.18 0.84
C THR A 228 -13.77 -5.67 0.84
N LEU A 229 -13.54 -4.47 0.31
CA LEU A 229 -12.23 -3.82 0.38
C LEU A 229 -11.81 -3.55 1.83
N LEU A 230 -12.75 -3.13 2.70
CA LEU A 230 -12.47 -2.94 4.11
C LEU A 230 -12.07 -4.26 4.81
N MET A 231 -12.76 -5.36 4.48
CA MET A 231 -12.39 -6.68 5.02
C MET A 231 -11.01 -7.13 4.55
N HIS A 232 -10.64 -6.86 3.30
CA HIS A 232 -9.27 -7.09 2.81
C HIS A 232 -8.25 -6.27 3.59
N LYS A 233 -8.53 -4.97 3.81
CA LYS A 233 -7.67 -4.05 4.59
C LYS A 233 -7.46 -4.47 6.06
N VAL A 234 -8.43 -5.15 6.69
CA VAL A 234 -8.27 -5.68 8.06
C VAL A 234 -7.22 -6.80 8.12
N LEU A 235 -6.98 -7.46 7.00
CA LEU A 235 -6.03 -8.56 6.87
C LEU A 235 -4.67 -8.10 6.30
N LEU A 236 -4.36 -6.81 6.32
CA LEU A 236 -3.04 -6.26 5.95
C LEU A 236 -2.32 -5.74 7.20
#